data_AF-X1H7H8-F1
#
_entry.id   AF-X1H7H8-F1
#
_cell.length_a   1.000
_cell.length_b   1.000
_cell.length_c   1.000
_cell.angle_alpha   90.00
_cell.angle_beta   90.00
_cell.angle_gamma   90.00
#
_symmetry.space_group_name_H-M   'P 1'
#
loop_
_entity.id
_entity.type
_entity.pdbx_description
1 polymer ?
#
loop_
_entity_poly.entity_id
_entity_poly.type
_entity_poly.pdbx_seq_one_letter_code
_entity_poly.pdbx_strand_id
1 'polypeptide(L)'
;AHSLLPAEGESRGGVFTNRLFWIGVGVVLFVHLNNYARVWWPDYLVAIPRRFDFWGLRSLFPTFARGHGAWTLMHPIVFFTGVGFAYLLTTDVSLSLGLAPFAYALVTGIFMGYGVRFGGRVFELAIGRFICAGAYFGFFLVLVYTGRRYFLSVFRRCMGLKSADPVEPHAVWGARVFLAGSALFVLMLVGEGMALYLAMLYTFGALILFLVLSRIVAETGAFFVNVPFSPCIVLWGLLGAKAIGPRACLMVFMVSSLLLIDPR
;
A
#
# COMPACT_ATOMS: atom_id res chain seq x y z
N ALA A 1 -1.80 21.38 -4.02
CA ALA A 1 -0.84 21.75 -2.95
C ALA A 1 -0.57 23.25 -2.88
N HIS A 2 -0.22 23.94 -3.99
CA HIS A 2 0.11 25.37 -3.98
C HIS A 2 -0.98 26.33 -3.49
N SER A 3 -2.25 25.92 -3.50
CA SER A 3 -3.39 26.74 -3.04
C SER A 3 -3.57 26.76 -1.52
N LEU A 4 -3.04 25.75 -0.81
CA LEU A 4 -3.19 25.60 0.65
C LEU A 4 -2.14 26.41 1.42
N LEU A 5 -0.96 26.59 0.82
CA LEU A 5 0.11 27.40 1.38
C LEU A 5 -0.09 28.87 0.99
N PRO A 6 0.21 29.83 1.89
CA PRO A 6 0.23 31.24 1.53
C PRO A 6 1.32 31.52 0.49
N ALA A 7 1.06 32.46 -0.43
CA ALA A 7 2.10 33.03 -1.26
C ALA A 7 3.08 33.86 -0.42
N GLU A 8 4.30 34.10 -0.92
CA GLU A 8 5.27 34.96 -0.23
C GLU A 8 4.64 36.34 0.05
N GLY A 9 4.53 36.70 1.34
CA GLY A 9 3.93 37.95 1.80
C GLY A 9 2.45 37.87 2.20
N GLU A 10 1.78 36.74 2.01
CA GLU A 10 0.40 36.52 2.46
C GLU A 10 0.32 35.72 3.77
N SER A 11 -0.69 35.98 4.60
CA SER A 11 -0.90 35.23 5.85
C SER A 11 -1.80 33.99 5.69
N ARG A 12 -2.47 33.84 4.54
CA ARG A 12 -3.47 32.77 4.31
C ARG A 12 -3.31 32.18 2.92
N GLY A 13 -3.49 30.87 2.79
CA GLY A 13 -3.57 30.20 1.48
C GLY A 13 -4.86 30.58 0.73
N GLY A 14 -4.78 30.65 -0.60
CA GLY A 14 -5.89 31.06 -1.48
C GLY A 14 -7.14 30.17 -1.40
N VAL A 15 -7.06 28.96 -0.84
CA VAL A 15 -8.26 28.13 -0.59
C VAL A 15 -9.24 28.80 0.38
N PHE A 16 -8.75 29.54 1.38
CA PHE A 16 -9.62 30.14 2.41
C PHE A 16 -10.45 31.32 1.89
N THR A 17 -10.11 31.89 0.75
CA THR A 17 -10.89 32.96 0.09
C THR A 17 -11.78 32.43 -1.03
N ASN A 18 -11.64 31.15 -1.41
CA ASN A 18 -12.38 30.56 -2.51
C ASN A 18 -13.82 30.21 -2.13
N ARG A 19 -14.80 30.87 -2.77
CA ARG A 19 -16.23 30.63 -2.53
C ARG A 19 -16.67 29.21 -2.86
N LEU A 20 -16.12 28.59 -3.92
CA LEU A 20 -16.45 27.22 -4.30
C LEU A 20 -16.00 26.21 -3.24
N PHE A 21 -14.85 26.45 -2.61
CA PHE A 21 -14.37 25.62 -1.51
C PHE A 21 -15.35 25.67 -0.32
N TRP A 22 -15.77 26.86 0.09
CA TRP A 22 -16.73 27.02 1.18
C TRP A 22 -18.12 26.49 0.87
N ILE A 23 -18.58 26.60 -0.38
CA ILE A 23 -19.81 25.93 -0.83
C ILE A 23 -19.67 24.41 -0.66
N GLY A 24 -18.56 23.83 -1.11
CA GLY A 24 -18.27 22.40 -0.94
C GLY A 24 -18.28 21.97 0.53
N VAL A 25 -17.58 22.72 1.40
CA VAL A 25 -17.56 22.49 2.85
C VAL A 25 -18.98 22.56 3.44
N GLY A 26 -19.75 23.58 3.06
CA GLY A 26 -21.13 23.75 3.52
C GLY A 26 -22.04 22.59 3.13
N VAL A 27 -21.93 22.10 1.89
CA VAL A 27 -22.69 20.93 1.42
C VAL A 27 -22.32 19.67 2.19
N VAL A 28 -21.02 19.39 2.37
CA VAL A 28 -20.57 18.21 3.11
C VAL A 28 -21.02 18.27 4.57
N LEU A 29 -20.86 19.43 5.22
CA LEU A 29 -21.33 19.64 6.60
C LEU A 29 -22.84 19.45 6.71
N PHE A 30 -23.62 20.02 5.79
CA PHE A 30 -25.06 19.86 5.77
C PHE A 30 -25.47 18.38 5.68
N VAL A 31 -24.85 17.60 4.77
CA VAL A 31 -25.13 16.17 4.64
C VAL A 31 -24.82 15.41 5.94
N HIS A 32 -23.69 15.71 6.59
CA HIS A 32 -23.31 15.05 7.83
C HIS A 32 -24.20 15.46 9.01
N LEU A 33 -24.49 16.75 9.17
CA LEU A 33 -25.34 17.28 10.23
C LEU A 33 -26.79 16.82 10.09
N ASN A 34 -27.34 16.80 8.87
CA ASN A 34 -28.69 16.27 8.63
C ASN A 34 -28.76 14.77 8.99
N ASN A 35 -27.78 13.98 8.54
CA ASN A 35 -27.74 12.55 8.87
C ASN A 35 -27.54 12.29 10.37
N TYR A 36 -26.80 13.16 11.07
CA TYR A 36 -26.66 13.09 12.52
C TYR A 36 -27.94 13.49 13.24
N ALA A 37 -28.56 14.61 12.87
CA ALA A 37 -29.82 15.09 13.46
C ALA A 37 -30.96 14.08 13.26
N ARG A 38 -31.00 13.37 12.12
CA ARG A 38 -31.96 12.28 11.86
C ARG A 38 -31.87 11.14 12.87
N VAL A 39 -30.73 10.92 13.54
CA VAL A 39 -30.63 9.94 14.63
C VAL A 39 -31.47 10.34 15.84
N TRP A 40 -31.59 11.65 16.10
CA TRP A 40 -32.33 12.22 17.22
C TRP A 40 -33.79 12.50 16.87
N TRP A 41 -34.07 12.87 15.61
CA TRP A 41 -35.41 13.19 15.12
C TRP A 41 -35.75 12.40 13.85
N PRO A 42 -35.95 11.08 13.95
CA PRO A 42 -36.18 10.21 12.79
C PRO A 42 -37.50 10.50 12.05
N ASP A 43 -38.51 11.03 12.74
CA ASP A 43 -39.84 11.27 12.17
C ASP A 43 -39.91 12.56 11.31
N TYR A 44 -38.96 13.48 11.50
CA TYR A 44 -38.95 14.79 10.84
C TYR A 44 -37.87 14.93 9.77
N LEU A 45 -36.84 14.08 9.79
CA LEU A 45 -35.66 14.21 8.94
C LEU A 45 -35.44 12.98 8.07
N VAL A 46 -35.19 13.21 6.78
CA VAL A 46 -34.87 12.16 5.82
C VAL A 46 -33.35 11.98 5.75
N ALA A 47 -32.90 10.72 5.81
CA ALA A 47 -31.49 10.40 5.65
C ALA A 47 -31.05 10.64 4.19
N ILE A 48 -29.92 11.32 4.02
CA ILE A 48 -29.25 11.48 2.73
C ILE A 48 -28.34 10.25 2.54
N PRO A 49 -28.69 9.30 1.65
CA PRO A 49 -27.94 8.07 1.49
C PRO A 49 -26.55 8.37 0.92
N ARG A 50 -25.53 7.82 1.57
CA ARG A 50 -24.13 7.84 1.07
C ARG A 50 -23.72 6.52 0.46
N ARG A 51 -24.52 5.48 0.65
CA ARG A 51 -24.31 4.12 0.14
C ARG A 51 -25.40 3.84 -0.86
N PHE A 52 -25.00 3.45 -2.06
CA PHE A 52 -25.93 3.07 -3.12
C PHE A 52 -25.89 1.56 -3.27
N ASP A 53 -27.03 0.93 -3.55
CA ASP A 53 -27.12 -0.51 -3.77
C ASP A 53 -27.35 -0.77 -5.26
N PHE A 54 -26.33 -1.35 -5.90
CA PHE A 54 -26.36 -1.77 -7.29
C PHE A 54 -26.34 -3.30 -7.44
N TRP A 55 -26.65 -4.04 -6.38
CA TRP A 55 -26.63 -5.50 -6.40
C TRP A 55 -27.55 -6.11 -7.47
N GLY A 56 -28.65 -5.41 -7.81
CA GLY A 56 -29.53 -5.78 -8.91
C GLY A 56 -28.83 -5.89 -10.28
N LEU A 57 -27.72 -5.16 -10.49
CA LEU A 57 -26.95 -5.18 -11.74
C LEU A 57 -25.99 -6.38 -11.86
N ARG A 58 -25.92 -7.25 -10.84
CA ARG A 58 -25.03 -8.43 -10.85
C ARG A 58 -25.26 -9.38 -12.01
N SER A 59 -26.50 -9.44 -12.53
CA SER A 59 -26.87 -10.27 -13.68
C SER A 59 -26.27 -9.77 -14.98
N LEU A 60 -26.10 -8.45 -15.12
CA LEU A 60 -25.48 -7.81 -16.28
C LEU A 60 -23.95 -7.93 -16.24
N PHE A 61 -23.38 -7.99 -15.03
CA PHE A 61 -21.94 -7.99 -14.80
C PHE A 61 -21.47 -9.18 -13.96
N PRO A 62 -21.63 -10.43 -14.45
CA PRO A 62 -21.33 -11.64 -13.67
C PRO A 62 -19.85 -11.74 -13.28
N THR A 63 -18.93 -11.23 -14.11
CA THR A 63 -17.50 -11.21 -13.82
C THR A 63 -17.18 -10.34 -12.61
N PHE A 64 -17.74 -9.12 -12.55
CA PHE A 64 -17.57 -8.23 -11.40
C PHE A 64 -18.25 -8.77 -10.15
N ALA A 65 -19.41 -9.43 -10.29
CA ALA A 65 -20.12 -10.03 -9.17
C ALA A 65 -19.38 -11.23 -8.53
N ARG A 66 -18.56 -11.94 -9.31
CA ARG A 66 -17.72 -13.06 -8.84
C ARG A 66 -16.35 -12.62 -8.35
N GLY A 67 -15.87 -11.45 -8.80
CA GLY A 67 -14.55 -10.93 -8.48
C GLY A 67 -14.37 -10.58 -7.00
N HIS A 68 -13.11 -10.50 -6.57
CA HIS A 68 -12.79 -10.04 -5.22
C HIS A 68 -13.14 -8.56 -5.07
N GLY A 69 -13.82 -8.19 -3.99
CA GLY A 69 -14.31 -6.81 -3.78
C GLY A 69 -15.65 -6.50 -4.47
N ALA A 70 -16.32 -7.50 -5.06
CA ALA A 70 -17.66 -7.35 -5.67
C ALA A 70 -18.66 -6.62 -4.77
N TRP A 71 -18.64 -6.93 -3.46
CA TRP A 71 -19.52 -6.28 -2.49
C TRP A 71 -19.29 -4.77 -2.43
N THR A 72 -18.03 -4.33 -2.39
CA THR A 72 -17.66 -2.91 -2.33
C THR A 72 -17.96 -2.19 -3.64
N LEU A 73 -17.74 -2.85 -4.78
CA LEU A 73 -18.06 -2.26 -6.10
C LEU A 73 -19.56 -2.09 -6.30
N MET A 74 -20.36 -3.08 -5.90
CA MET A 74 -21.82 -3.05 -6.05
C MET A 74 -22.50 -2.24 -4.94
N HIS A 75 -21.76 -1.86 -3.89
CA HIS A 75 -22.24 -0.96 -2.85
C HIS A 75 -21.29 0.23 -2.66
N PRO A 76 -21.15 1.11 -3.67
CA PRO A 76 -20.27 2.25 -3.55
C PRO A 76 -20.73 3.16 -2.43
N ILE A 77 -19.77 3.59 -1.62
CA ILE A 77 -19.97 4.52 -0.52
C ILE A 77 -19.23 5.80 -0.85
N VAL A 78 -19.94 6.93 -0.78
CA VAL A 78 -19.33 8.25 -0.93
C VAL A 78 -18.63 8.62 0.37
N PHE A 79 -17.31 8.50 0.37
CA PHE A 79 -16.45 8.98 1.44
C PHE A 79 -15.98 10.40 1.13
N PHE A 80 -16.66 11.41 1.67
CA PHE A 80 -16.28 12.82 1.48
C PHE A 80 -14.85 13.12 1.95
N THR A 81 -14.38 12.43 3.00
CA THR A 81 -12.97 12.48 3.44
C THR A 81 -12.04 11.92 2.37
N GLY A 82 -12.41 10.82 1.72
CA GLY A 82 -11.67 10.25 0.59
C GLY A 82 -11.58 11.20 -0.61
N VAL A 83 -12.65 11.93 -0.91
CA VAL A 83 -12.64 13.00 -1.93
C VAL A 83 -11.67 14.13 -1.55
N GLY A 84 -11.66 14.52 -0.27
CA GLY A 84 -10.70 15.49 0.25
C GLY A 84 -9.25 15.00 0.14
N PHE A 85 -8.96 13.73 0.46
CA PHE A 85 -7.63 13.15 0.30
C PHE A 85 -7.20 13.05 -1.16
N ALA A 86 -8.13 12.75 -2.08
CA ALA A 86 -7.85 12.73 -3.52
C ALA A 86 -7.36 14.07 -4.07
N TYR A 87 -7.70 15.20 -3.42
CA TYR A 87 -7.17 16.52 -3.78
C TYR A 87 -5.68 16.70 -3.42
N LEU A 88 -5.16 15.94 -2.45
CA LEU A 88 -3.76 16.00 -2.03
C LEU A 88 -2.87 15.07 -2.86
N LEU A 89 -3.46 14.07 -3.51
CA LEU A 89 -2.79 13.11 -4.38
C LEU A 89 -2.58 13.71 -5.78
N THR A 90 -1.57 13.22 -6.50
CA THR A 90 -1.36 13.57 -7.91
C THR A 90 -2.48 13.00 -8.79
N THR A 91 -2.82 13.67 -9.89
CA THR A 91 -3.95 13.30 -10.76
C THR A 91 -3.84 11.86 -11.29
N ASP A 92 -2.64 11.44 -11.70
CA ASP A 92 -2.41 10.10 -12.24
C ASP A 92 -2.60 9.00 -11.18
N VAL A 93 -2.26 9.32 -9.92
CA VAL A 93 -2.46 8.41 -8.79
C VAL A 93 -3.94 8.35 -8.43
N SER A 94 -4.63 9.48 -8.37
CA SER A 94 -6.07 9.53 -8.13
C SER A 94 -6.85 8.75 -9.20
N LEU A 95 -6.45 8.87 -10.47
CA LEU A 95 -7.02 8.09 -11.57
C LEU A 95 -6.76 6.58 -11.37
N SER A 96 -5.53 6.22 -11.03
CA SER A 96 -5.14 4.83 -10.77
C SER A 96 -5.92 4.23 -9.60
N LEU A 97 -6.07 4.96 -8.49
CA LEU A 97 -6.86 4.52 -7.33
C LEU A 97 -8.36 4.38 -7.66
N GLY A 98 -8.89 5.22 -8.55
CA GLY A 98 -10.26 5.12 -9.02
C GLY A 98 -10.51 3.91 -9.90
N LEU A 99 -9.58 3.59 -10.82
CA LEU A 99 -9.73 2.50 -11.80
C LEU A 99 -9.23 1.14 -11.30
N ALA A 100 -8.23 1.10 -10.42
CA ALA A 100 -7.60 -0.14 -9.95
C ALA A 100 -8.58 -1.13 -9.30
N PRO A 101 -9.56 -0.73 -8.46
CA PRO A 101 -10.54 -1.65 -7.91
C PRO A 101 -11.36 -2.36 -9.00
N PHE A 102 -11.72 -1.66 -10.08
CA PHE A 102 -12.43 -2.23 -11.21
C PHE A 102 -11.53 -3.18 -12.01
N ALA A 103 -10.32 -2.77 -12.35
CA ALA A 103 -9.37 -3.64 -13.03
C ALA A 103 -9.08 -4.92 -12.21
N TYR A 104 -8.90 -4.77 -10.89
CA TYR A 104 -8.67 -5.88 -9.98
C TYR A 104 -9.89 -6.81 -9.88
N ALA A 105 -11.10 -6.26 -9.73
CA ALA A 105 -12.33 -7.05 -9.70
C ALA A 105 -12.56 -7.80 -11.02
N LEU A 106 -12.22 -7.20 -12.16
CA LEU A 106 -12.29 -7.83 -13.47
C LEU A 106 -11.33 -9.03 -13.55
N VAL A 107 -10.05 -8.82 -13.25
CA VAL A 107 -9.02 -9.88 -13.31
C VAL A 107 -9.38 -11.02 -12.36
N THR A 108 -9.66 -10.70 -11.08
CA THR A 108 -10.02 -11.72 -10.09
C THR A 108 -11.34 -12.42 -10.43
N GLY A 109 -12.30 -11.72 -11.05
CA GLY A 109 -13.56 -12.30 -11.52
C GLY A 109 -13.38 -13.31 -12.64
N ILE A 110 -12.48 -13.04 -13.58
CA ILE A 110 -12.10 -13.99 -14.66
C ILE A 110 -11.50 -15.25 -14.02
N PHE A 111 -10.52 -15.10 -13.14
CA PHE A 111 -9.88 -16.24 -12.49
C PHE A 111 -10.83 -17.05 -11.59
N MET A 112 -11.76 -16.37 -10.89
CA MET A 112 -12.83 -17.04 -10.14
C MET A 112 -13.76 -17.84 -11.06
N GLY A 113 -13.96 -17.38 -12.30
CA GLY A 113 -14.66 -18.14 -13.35
C GLY A 113 -13.97 -19.46 -13.70
N TYR A 114 -12.64 -19.53 -13.56
CA TYR A 114 -11.84 -20.75 -13.69
C TYR A 114 -11.67 -21.52 -12.36
N GLY A 115 -12.36 -21.11 -11.29
CA GLY A 115 -12.32 -21.77 -9.98
C GLY A 115 -11.14 -21.38 -9.08
N VAL A 116 -10.33 -20.39 -9.47
CA VAL A 116 -9.17 -19.92 -8.68
C VAL A 116 -9.63 -18.89 -7.65
N ARG A 117 -9.43 -19.17 -6.36
CA ARG A 117 -9.82 -18.29 -5.26
C ARG A 117 -8.69 -17.36 -4.81
N PHE A 118 -9.01 -16.06 -4.73
CA PHE A 118 -8.04 -14.99 -4.39
C PHE A 118 -8.15 -14.49 -2.94
N GLY A 119 -9.22 -14.87 -2.23
CA GLY A 119 -9.49 -14.42 -0.86
C GLY A 119 -8.55 -15.04 0.17
N GLY A 120 -8.22 -14.25 1.20
CA GLY A 120 -7.51 -14.67 2.39
C GLY A 120 -7.15 -13.48 3.27
N ARG A 121 -6.93 -13.69 4.57
CA ARG A 121 -6.43 -12.66 5.52
C ARG A 121 -4.95 -12.35 5.28
N VAL A 122 -4.43 -11.33 5.97
CA VAL A 122 -3.03 -10.89 5.82
C VAL A 122 -2.05 -12.03 6.05
N PHE A 123 -2.35 -12.96 6.96
CA PHE A 123 -1.51 -14.10 7.36
C PHE A 123 -1.94 -15.47 6.80
N GLU A 124 -2.81 -15.49 5.80
CA GLU A 124 -3.28 -16.73 5.17
C GLU A 124 -2.56 -17.02 3.85
N LEU A 125 -2.30 -18.30 3.54
CA LEU A 125 -1.87 -18.68 2.19
C LEU A 125 -3.04 -18.48 1.24
N ALA A 126 -2.96 -17.42 0.45
CA ALA A 126 -3.85 -17.19 -0.66
C ALA A 126 -3.06 -16.80 -1.90
N ILE A 127 -3.54 -17.25 -3.06
CA ILE A 127 -2.94 -16.95 -4.37
C ILE A 127 -2.84 -15.44 -4.58
N GLY A 128 -3.83 -14.68 -4.11
CA GLY A 128 -3.80 -13.22 -4.13
C GLY A 128 -2.56 -12.61 -3.45
N ARG A 129 -2.09 -13.20 -2.34
CA ARG A 129 -0.89 -12.74 -1.62
C ARG A 129 0.38 -12.96 -2.44
N PHE A 130 0.47 -14.06 -3.18
CA PHE A 130 1.59 -14.35 -4.08
C PHE A 130 1.61 -13.42 -5.30
N ILE A 131 0.43 -13.07 -5.84
CA ILE A 131 0.33 -12.09 -6.93
C ILE A 131 0.78 -10.71 -6.47
N CYS A 132 0.35 -10.29 -5.28
CA CYS A 132 0.82 -9.04 -4.68
C CYS A 132 2.33 -9.06 -4.41
N ALA A 133 2.87 -10.16 -3.86
CA ALA A 133 4.31 -10.31 -3.66
C ALA A 133 5.07 -10.22 -5.00
N GLY A 134 4.55 -10.86 -6.05
CA GLY A 134 5.11 -10.77 -7.40
C GLY A 134 5.07 -9.35 -7.98
N ALA A 135 3.99 -8.61 -7.76
CA ALA A 135 3.89 -7.21 -8.17
C ALA A 135 4.93 -6.31 -7.47
N TYR A 136 5.11 -6.48 -6.16
CA TYR A 136 6.15 -5.77 -5.40
C TYR A 136 7.56 -6.15 -5.86
N PHE A 137 7.80 -7.43 -6.13
CA PHE A 137 9.07 -7.89 -6.68
C PHE A 137 9.34 -7.31 -8.07
N GLY A 138 8.33 -7.27 -8.95
CA GLY A 138 8.42 -6.64 -10.27
C GLY A 138 8.74 -5.15 -10.17
N PHE A 139 8.05 -4.42 -9.28
CA PHE A 139 8.34 -3.00 -9.04
C PHE A 139 9.75 -2.80 -8.49
N PHE A 140 10.21 -3.65 -7.56
CA PHE A 140 11.59 -3.65 -7.09
C PHE A 140 12.59 -3.83 -8.23
N LEU A 141 12.36 -4.76 -9.16
CA LEU A 141 13.23 -4.94 -10.33
C LEU A 141 13.28 -3.68 -11.21
N VAL A 142 12.15 -3.00 -11.39
CA VAL A 142 12.11 -1.70 -12.10
C VAL A 142 12.93 -0.65 -11.37
N LEU A 143 12.85 -0.58 -10.04
CA LEU A 143 13.64 0.36 -9.24
C LEU A 143 15.15 0.07 -9.33
N VAL A 144 15.54 -1.20 -9.19
CA VAL A 144 16.93 -1.61 -9.37
C VAL A 144 17.41 -1.31 -10.78
N TYR A 145 16.60 -1.58 -11.80
CA TYR A 145 16.95 -1.35 -13.20
C TYR A 145 17.12 0.15 -13.51
N THR A 146 16.19 0.99 -13.07
CA THR A 146 16.23 2.44 -13.29
C THR A 146 17.37 3.10 -12.53
N GLY A 147 17.59 2.70 -11.26
CA GLY A 147 18.67 3.21 -10.42
C GLY A 147 20.04 2.53 -10.60
N ARG A 148 20.17 1.54 -11.50
CA ARG A 148 21.34 0.64 -11.57
C ARG A 148 22.69 1.35 -11.58
N ARG A 149 22.82 2.44 -12.35
CA ARG A 149 24.08 3.20 -12.45
C ARG A 149 24.39 3.88 -11.12
N TYR A 150 23.41 4.56 -10.52
CA TYR A 150 23.55 5.23 -9.24
C TYR A 150 23.86 4.24 -8.11
N PHE A 151 23.08 3.16 -7.98
CA PHE A 151 23.31 2.15 -6.95
C PHE A 151 24.69 1.51 -7.08
N LEU A 152 25.11 1.16 -8.29
CA LEU A 152 26.42 0.56 -8.54
C LEU A 152 27.57 1.54 -8.24
N SER A 153 27.39 2.82 -8.54
CA SER A 153 28.30 3.90 -8.15
C SER A 153 28.41 4.08 -6.63
N VAL A 154 27.29 4.01 -5.90
CA VAL A 154 27.24 4.07 -4.42
C VAL A 154 27.90 2.83 -3.79
N PHE A 155 27.59 1.62 -4.26
CA PHE A 155 28.17 0.38 -3.76
C PHE A 155 29.69 0.31 -3.99
N ARG A 156 30.16 0.73 -5.17
CA ARG A 156 31.60 0.87 -5.45
C ARG A 156 32.27 1.79 -4.44
N ARG A 157 31.72 2.97 -4.19
CA ARG A 157 32.27 3.92 -3.20
C ARG A 157 32.19 3.41 -1.76
N CYS A 158 31.17 2.63 -1.41
CA CYS A 158 31.10 1.98 -0.10
C CYS A 158 32.30 1.08 0.17
N MET A 159 32.70 0.32 -0.87
CA MET A 159 33.88 -0.56 -0.86
C MET A 159 35.21 0.15 -1.15
N GLY A 160 35.21 1.49 -1.28
CA GLY A 160 36.43 2.28 -1.54
C GLY A 160 36.90 2.27 -3.01
N LEU A 161 36.10 1.76 -3.95
CA LEU A 161 36.41 1.75 -5.37
C LEU A 161 36.07 3.09 -6.02
N LYS A 162 36.89 3.51 -7.01
CA LYS A 162 36.63 4.71 -7.80
C LYS A 162 35.31 4.55 -8.57
N SER A 163 34.47 5.58 -8.54
CA SER A 163 33.27 5.65 -9.38
C SER A 163 33.36 6.84 -10.33
N ALA A 164 32.84 6.67 -11.54
CA ALA A 164 32.79 7.70 -12.57
C ALA A 164 31.76 8.79 -12.26
N ASP A 165 30.68 8.44 -11.56
CA ASP A 165 29.60 9.38 -11.26
C ASP A 165 29.87 10.17 -9.96
N PRO A 166 29.50 11.45 -9.91
CA PRO A 166 29.45 12.19 -8.65
C PRO A 166 28.37 11.58 -7.76
N VAL A 167 28.79 11.05 -6.61
CA VAL A 167 27.88 10.54 -5.58
C VAL A 167 28.08 11.38 -4.33
N GLU A 168 26.99 11.72 -3.66
CA GLU A 168 27.03 12.51 -2.44
C GLU A 168 27.61 11.69 -1.27
N PRO A 169 28.44 12.30 -0.40
CA PRO A 169 29.03 11.57 0.74
C PRO A 169 27.99 10.97 1.70
N HIS A 170 26.84 11.62 1.87
CA HIS A 170 25.76 11.13 2.75
C HIS A 170 25.12 9.85 2.21
N ALA A 171 25.03 9.67 0.89
CA ALA A 171 24.50 8.45 0.28
C ALA A 171 25.40 7.23 0.55
N VAL A 172 26.72 7.44 0.58
CA VAL A 172 27.70 6.39 0.90
C VAL A 172 27.58 5.94 2.36
N TRP A 173 27.46 6.88 3.29
CA TRP A 173 27.23 6.54 4.70
C TRP A 173 25.87 5.87 4.92
N GLY A 174 24.82 6.35 4.26
CA GLY A 174 23.50 5.70 4.27
C GLY A 174 23.56 4.25 3.82
N ALA A 175 24.27 3.97 2.72
CA ALA A 175 24.46 2.60 2.22
C ALA A 175 25.28 1.72 3.19
N ARG A 176 26.30 2.27 3.87
CA ARG A 176 27.06 1.52 4.89
C ARG A 176 26.19 1.16 6.10
N VAL A 177 25.43 2.12 6.62
CA VAL A 177 24.50 1.90 7.75
C VAL A 177 23.43 0.89 7.35
N PHE A 178 22.90 1.00 6.13
CA PHE A 178 21.94 0.04 5.58
C PHE A 178 22.48 -1.39 5.52
N LEU A 179 23.70 -1.57 5.00
CA LEU A 179 24.36 -2.88 4.95
C LEU A 179 24.62 -3.45 6.34
N ALA A 180 25.13 -2.62 7.25
CA ALA A 180 25.38 -3.03 8.64
C ALA A 180 24.08 -3.40 9.36
N GLY A 181 23.01 -2.62 9.19
CA GLY A 181 21.69 -2.89 9.76
C GLY A 181 21.06 -4.17 9.20
N SER A 182 21.17 -4.38 7.89
CA SER A 182 20.69 -5.61 7.23
C SER A 182 21.45 -6.84 7.75
N ALA A 183 22.77 -6.74 7.89
CA ALA A 183 23.59 -7.82 8.45
C ALA A 183 23.24 -8.10 9.92
N LEU A 184 23.10 -7.06 10.74
CA LEU A 184 22.69 -7.19 12.14
C LEU A 184 21.32 -7.86 12.26
N PHE A 185 20.36 -7.49 11.41
CA PHE A 185 19.03 -8.08 11.41
C PHE A 185 19.07 -9.58 11.04
N VAL A 186 19.86 -9.96 10.04
CA VAL A 186 20.10 -11.38 9.70
C VAL A 186 20.73 -12.11 10.88
N LEU A 187 21.75 -11.53 11.52
CA LEU A 187 22.43 -12.14 12.68
C LEU A 187 21.48 -12.33 13.88
N MET A 188 20.59 -11.37 14.14
CA MET A 188 19.56 -11.50 15.17
C MET A 188 18.62 -12.68 14.88
N LEU A 189 18.16 -12.83 13.64
CA LEU A 189 17.30 -13.95 13.25
C LEU A 189 18.02 -15.30 13.36
N VAL A 190 19.30 -15.36 13.00
CA VAL A 190 20.11 -16.57 13.13
C VAL A 190 20.36 -16.89 14.61
N GLY A 191 20.60 -15.89 15.45
CA GLY A 191 20.77 -16.04 16.90
C GLY A 191 19.55 -16.66 17.59
N GLU A 192 18.35 -16.39 17.09
CA GLU A 192 17.10 -16.99 17.59
C GLU A 192 16.88 -18.44 17.11
N GLY A 193 17.76 -18.94 16.24
CA GLY A 193 17.75 -20.32 15.74
C GLY A 193 17.18 -20.49 14.34
N MET A 194 17.05 -19.40 13.56
CA MET A 194 16.64 -19.49 12.17
C MET A 194 17.83 -19.87 11.27
N ALA A 195 17.61 -20.73 10.27
CA ALA A 195 18.65 -21.07 9.32
C ALA A 195 19.08 -19.82 8.53
N LEU A 196 20.38 -19.68 8.27
CA LEU A 196 20.96 -18.50 7.61
C LEU A 196 20.27 -18.16 6.28
N TYR A 197 19.97 -19.17 5.45
CA TYR A 197 19.28 -18.96 4.17
C TYR A 197 17.87 -18.40 4.34
N LEU A 198 17.11 -18.85 5.35
CA LEU A 198 15.79 -18.31 5.67
C LEU A 198 15.88 -16.88 6.17
N ALA A 199 16.86 -16.58 7.02
CA ALA A 199 17.10 -15.24 7.55
C ALA A 199 17.43 -14.24 6.43
N MET A 200 18.28 -14.64 5.48
CA MET A 200 18.59 -13.83 4.31
C MET A 200 17.36 -13.59 3.43
N LEU A 201 16.59 -14.64 3.10
CA LEU A 201 15.40 -14.50 2.26
C LEU A 201 14.30 -13.66 2.92
N TYR A 202 14.09 -13.83 4.23
CA TYR A 202 13.12 -13.02 4.98
C TYR A 202 13.51 -11.55 5.02
N THR A 203 14.78 -11.28 5.35
CA THR A 203 15.32 -9.91 5.35
C THR A 203 15.19 -9.27 3.98
N PHE A 204 15.54 -10.00 2.92
CA PHE A 204 15.41 -9.53 1.55
C PHE A 204 13.95 -9.19 1.18
N GLY A 205 13.00 -10.05 1.54
CA GLY A 205 11.58 -9.77 1.34
C GLY A 205 11.08 -8.54 2.11
N ALA A 206 11.53 -8.35 3.34
CA ALA A 206 11.23 -7.16 4.14
C ALA A 206 11.84 -5.88 3.52
N LEU A 207 13.06 -5.97 3.01
CA LEU A 207 13.74 -4.86 2.32
C LEU A 207 12.99 -4.44 1.04
N ILE A 208 12.54 -5.41 0.23
CA ILE A 208 11.70 -5.14 -0.94
C ILE A 208 10.44 -4.37 -0.50
N LEU A 209 9.78 -4.84 0.55
CA LEU A 209 8.56 -4.22 1.05
C LEU A 209 8.80 -2.76 1.42
N PHE A 210 9.78 -2.47 2.28
CA PHE A 210 10.07 -1.10 2.72
C PHE A 210 10.54 -0.20 1.59
N LEU A 211 11.35 -0.70 0.67
CA LEU A 211 11.87 0.08 -0.46
C LEU A 211 10.75 0.47 -1.43
N VAL A 212 9.90 -0.49 -1.79
CA VAL A 212 8.75 -0.25 -2.68
C VAL A 212 7.73 0.67 -2.00
N LEU A 213 7.42 0.43 -0.73
CA LEU A 213 6.51 1.27 0.05
C LEU A 213 7.02 2.72 0.13
N SER A 214 8.30 2.90 0.48
CA SER A 214 8.93 4.22 0.55
C SER A 214 8.84 4.96 -0.79
N ARG A 215 9.04 4.26 -1.91
CA ARG A 215 8.90 4.85 -3.24
C ARG A 215 7.46 5.24 -3.55
N ILE A 216 6.49 4.36 -3.27
CA ILE A 216 5.07 4.65 -3.48
C ILE A 216 4.68 5.88 -2.67
N VAL A 217 5.04 5.95 -1.38
CA VAL A 217 4.75 7.11 -0.52
C VAL A 217 5.39 8.39 -1.07
N ALA A 218 6.65 8.32 -1.49
CA ALA A 218 7.38 9.46 -2.05
C ALA A 218 6.80 9.97 -3.38
N GLU A 219 6.34 9.08 -4.25
CA GLU A 219 5.78 9.45 -5.57
C GLU A 219 4.31 9.86 -5.52
N THR A 220 3.53 9.22 -4.65
CA THR A 220 2.08 9.42 -4.58
C THR A 220 1.67 10.49 -3.57
N GLY A 221 2.49 10.71 -2.54
CA GLY A 221 2.08 11.51 -1.37
C GLY A 221 1.01 10.82 -0.51
N ALA A 222 0.80 9.51 -0.68
CA ALA A 222 -0.16 8.76 0.12
C ALA A 222 0.30 8.69 1.58
N PHE A 223 -0.56 9.13 2.51
CA PHE A 223 -0.29 9.10 3.95
C PHE A 223 -0.34 7.69 4.55
N PHE A 224 -1.08 6.78 3.92
CA PHE A 224 -1.27 5.43 4.39
C PHE A 224 -1.41 4.48 3.21
N VAL A 225 -0.54 3.48 3.14
CA VAL A 225 -0.57 2.43 2.13
C VAL A 225 -0.52 1.09 2.85
N ASN A 226 -1.62 0.33 2.78
CA ASN A 226 -1.64 -1.00 3.35
C ASN A 226 -0.92 -1.98 2.41
N VAL A 227 0.06 -2.71 2.94
CA VAL A 227 0.80 -3.71 2.16
C VAL A 227 0.03 -5.04 2.20
N PRO A 228 -0.38 -5.58 1.04
CA PRO A 228 -1.24 -6.75 1.00
C PRO A 228 -0.48 -8.10 1.09
N PHE A 229 0.79 -8.13 1.46
CA PHE A 229 1.52 -9.39 1.65
C PHE A 229 2.58 -9.27 2.74
N SER A 230 2.98 -10.41 3.31
CA SER A 230 4.06 -10.50 4.27
C SER A 230 5.11 -11.50 3.78
N PRO A 231 6.43 -11.23 3.92
CA PRO A 231 7.50 -12.14 3.51
C PRO A 231 7.37 -13.53 4.14
N CYS A 232 6.84 -13.62 5.36
CA CYS A 232 6.61 -14.89 6.07
C CYS A 232 5.74 -15.88 5.28
N ILE A 233 4.66 -15.39 4.65
CA ILE A 233 3.71 -16.22 3.89
C ILE A 233 4.31 -16.65 2.57
N VAL A 234 5.09 -15.78 1.94
CA VAL A 234 5.77 -16.11 0.69
C VAL A 234 6.77 -17.24 0.93
N LEU A 235 7.58 -17.14 1.99
CA LEU A 235 8.49 -18.22 2.38
C LEU A 235 7.74 -19.49 2.73
N TRP A 236 6.67 -19.38 3.52
CA TRP A 236 5.88 -20.53 3.92
C TRP A 236 5.22 -21.24 2.74
N GLY A 237 4.65 -20.53 1.78
CA GLY A 237 4.04 -21.18 0.62
C GLY A 237 5.04 -21.67 -0.44
N LEU A 238 6.24 -21.09 -0.53
CA LEU A 238 7.28 -21.58 -1.45
C LEU A 238 8.04 -22.81 -0.90
N LEU A 239 8.41 -22.78 0.38
CA LEU A 239 9.25 -23.83 1.00
C LEU A 239 8.43 -24.90 1.71
N GLY A 240 7.20 -24.57 2.12
CA GLY A 240 6.34 -25.44 2.91
C GLY A 240 6.68 -25.43 4.41
N ALA A 241 5.70 -25.80 5.24
CA ALA A 241 5.84 -25.80 6.71
C ALA A 241 6.96 -26.73 7.20
N LYS A 242 7.18 -27.85 6.50
CA LYS A 242 8.16 -28.87 6.88
C LYS A 242 9.60 -28.40 6.70
N ALA A 243 9.88 -27.60 5.66
CA ALA A 243 11.23 -27.13 5.36
C ALA A 243 11.66 -25.96 6.27
N ILE A 244 10.70 -25.14 6.71
CA ILE A 244 10.98 -24.03 7.63
C ILE A 244 11.11 -24.52 9.07
N GLY A 245 10.28 -25.50 9.45
CA GLY A 245 10.19 -25.99 10.82
C GLY A 245 9.27 -25.12 11.69
N PRO A 246 8.56 -25.72 12.64
CA PRO A 246 7.50 -25.03 13.40
C PRO A 246 8.01 -23.85 14.22
N ARG A 247 9.21 -23.98 14.80
CA ARG A 247 9.83 -22.93 15.63
C ARG A 247 10.16 -21.68 14.79
N ALA A 248 10.79 -21.85 13.64
CA ALA A 248 11.12 -20.74 12.75
C ALA A 248 9.87 -20.12 12.12
N CYS A 249 8.85 -20.92 11.76
CA CYS A 249 7.56 -20.39 11.33
C CYS A 249 6.99 -19.42 12.38
N LEU A 250 6.86 -19.85 13.64
CA LEU A 250 6.31 -19.01 14.70
C LEU A 250 7.09 -17.71 14.89
N MET A 251 8.43 -17.76 14.88
CA MET A 251 9.26 -16.56 14.97
C MET A 251 8.98 -15.59 13.82
N VAL A 252 9.03 -16.07 12.57
CA VAL A 252 8.87 -15.20 11.40
C VAL A 252 7.45 -14.61 11.35
N PHE A 253 6.43 -15.36 11.78
CA PHE A 253 5.08 -14.85 11.94
C PHE A 253 4.99 -13.77 13.01
N MET A 254 5.60 -13.97 14.19
CA MET A 254 5.64 -12.96 15.24
C MET A 254 6.35 -11.69 14.77
N VAL A 255 7.54 -11.82 14.19
CA VAL A 255 8.32 -10.68 13.67
C VAL A 255 7.54 -9.94 12.58
N SER A 256 6.89 -10.67 11.65
CA SER A 256 6.04 -10.05 10.62
C SER A 256 4.82 -9.35 11.22
N SER A 257 4.19 -9.91 12.26
CA SER A 257 3.06 -9.25 12.93
C SER A 257 3.46 -7.99 13.69
N LEU A 258 4.69 -7.93 14.22
CA LEU A 258 5.18 -6.77 14.95
C LEU A 258 5.69 -5.67 14.02
N LEU A 259 6.43 -6.04 12.97
CA LEU A 259 7.13 -5.08 12.11
C LEU A 259 6.39 -4.75 10.81
N LEU A 260 5.57 -5.66 10.30
CA LEU A 260 5.05 -5.61 8.92
C LEU A 260 3.52 -5.63 8.83
N ILE A 261 2.79 -5.64 9.95
CA ILE A 261 1.32 -5.62 9.92
C ILE A 261 0.79 -4.26 9.43
N ASP A 262 1.41 -3.17 9.91
CA ASP A 262 1.14 -1.78 9.50
C ASP A 262 2.47 -1.00 9.50
N PRO A 263 3.34 -1.23 8.50
CA PRO A 263 4.52 -0.41 8.30
C PRO A 263 4.03 0.98 7.88
N ARG A 264 4.03 1.92 8.84
CA ARG A 264 3.61 3.31 8.62
C ARG A 264 4.66 4.07 7.82
#